data_AF-A0A1C6GHG3-F1
#
_entry.id   AF-A0A1C6GHG3-F1
#
_cell.length_a   1.000
_cell.length_b   1.000
_cell.length_c   1.000
_cell.angle_alpha   90.00
_cell.angle_beta   90.00
_cell.angle_gamma   90.00
#
_symmetry.space_group_name_H-M   'P 1'
#
loop_
_entity.id
_entity.type
_entity.pdbx_description
1 polymer ?
#
loop_
_entity_poly.entity_id
_entity_poly.type
_entity_poly.pdbx_seq_one_letter_code
_entity_poly.pdbx_strand_id
1 'polypeptide(L)'
;MYRLGLDIGSSTIKAVLMRDDVIEQAEIVHHYGDLLNGLVEIFTKIKFNDVCKMYVTGSNSRIMEDMLPNKYFLGDIPAIAEGTKFLCPTAKSVIEIGSQSARS
;
A
#
# COMPACT_ATOMS: atom_id res chain seq x y z
N MET A 1 -8.22 -14.73 -7.69
CA MET A 1 -7.31 -13.81 -8.45
C MET A 1 -6.46 -13.03 -7.46
N TYR A 2 -5.16 -12.80 -7.74
CA TYR A 2 -4.30 -12.01 -6.88
C TYR A 2 -4.57 -10.50 -6.98
N ARG A 3 -4.55 -9.83 -5.82
CA ARG A 3 -4.69 -8.39 -5.66
C ARG A 3 -3.56 -7.88 -4.75
N LEU A 4 -2.83 -6.86 -5.15
CA LEU A 4 -1.76 -6.22 -4.39
C LEU A 4 -2.16 -4.78 -4.04
N GLY A 5 -2.23 -4.46 -2.76
CA GLY A 5 -2.32 -3.09 -2.28
C GLY A 5 -0.94 -2.58 -1.87
N LEU A 6 -0.54 -1.41 -2.35
CA LEU A 6 0.64 -0.68 -1.89
C LEU A 6 0.22 0.61 -1.17
N ASP A 7 0.81 0.85 -0.01
CA ASP A 7 0.76 2.14 0.70
C ASP A 7 2.19 2.69 0.76
N ILE A 8 2.43 3.73 -0.06
CA ILE A 8 3.73 4.37 -0.20
C ILE A 8 3.71 5.65 0.65
N GLY A 9 4.02 5.49 1.94
CA GLY A 9 4.05 6.58 2.91
C GLY A 9 5.35 7.39 2.88
N SER A 10 5.49 8.32 3.82
CA SER A 10 6.66 9.20 3.95
C SER A 10 7.89 8.53 4.57
N SER A 11 7.71 7.42 5.29
CA SER A 11 8.81 6.70 5.96
C SER A 11 8.87 5.21 5.61
N THR A 12 7.74 4.63 5.20
CA THR A 12 7.64 3.20 4.91
C THR A 12 6.83 2.96 3.65
N ILE A 13 7.16 1.89 2.95
CA ILE A 13 6.31 1.27 1.94
C ILE A 13 5.71 0.01 2.56
N LYS A 14 4.40 -0.15 2.45
CA LYS A 14 3.68 -1.35 2.89
C LYS A 14 3.05 -2.02 1.68
N ALA A 15 3.04 -3.34 1.68
CA ALA A 15 2.40 -4.13 0.65
C ALA A 15 1.55 -5.24 1.25
N VAL A 16 0.32 -5.40 0.75
CA VAL A 16 -0.59 -6.48 1.13
C VAL A 16 -0.98 -7.24 -0.11
N LEU A 17 -0.61 -8.52 -0.18
CA LEU A 17 -1.04 -9.43 -1.23
C LEU A 17 -2.24 -10.23 -0.74
N MET A 18 -3.34 -10.15 -1.47
CA MET A 18 -4.56 -10.88 -1.22
C MET A 18 -4.85 -11.86 -2.35
N ARG A 19 -5.38 -13.03 -2.00
CA ARG A 19 -6.06 -13.93 -2.92
C ARG A 19 -7.49 -14.08 -2.44
N ASP A 20 -8.42 -13.64 -3.28
CA ASP A 20 -9.84 -13.54 -2.92
C ASP A 20 -10.00 -12.66 -1.65
N ASP A 21 -10.63 -13.14 -0.59
CA ASP A 21 -10.80 -12.38 0.66
C ASP A 21 -9.82 -12.82 1.76
N VAL A 22 -8.68 -13.39 1.36
CA VAL A 22 -7.61 -13.85 2.26
C VAL A 22 -6.35 -13.03 2.03
N ILE A 23 -5.78 -12.48 3.11
CA ILE A 23 -4.44 -11.90 3.09
C ILE A 23 -3.43 -13.05 3.10
N GLU A 24 -2.63 -13.18 2.04
CA GLU A 24 -1.57 -14.19 1.97
C GLU A 24 -0.23 -13.65 2.49
N GLN A 25 0.07 -12.37 2.21
CA GLN A 25 1.31 -11.72 2.63
C GLN A 25 1.05 -10.27 3.03
N ALA A 26 1.79 -9.80 4.03
CA ALA A 26 1.82 -8.41 4.46
C ALA A 26 3.27 -8.04 4.75
N GLU A 27 3.82 -7.10 3.99
CA GLU A 27 5.22 -6.72 4.02
C GLU A 27 5.36 -5.23 4.32
N ILE A 28 6.48 -4.88 4.96
CA ILE A 28 6.85 -3.49 5.24
C ILE A 28 8.34 -3.28 4.97
N VAL A 29 8.66 -2.13 4.38
CA VAL A 29 10.02 -1.66 4.11
C VAL A 29 10.14 -0.22 4.59
N HIS A 30 11.17 0.06 5.39
CA HIS A 30 11.57 1.42 5.72
C HIS A 30 12.51 1.92 4.63
N HIS A 31 12.09 2.94 3.87
CA HIS A 31 12.87 3.41 2.73
C HIS A 31 13.93 4.46 3.11
N TYR A 32 13.88 5.04 4.32
CA TYR A 32 14.86 6.01 4.83
C TYR A 32 15.24 7.14 3.84
N GLY A 33 14.26 7.59 3.05
CA GLY A 33 14.45 8.61 1.99
C GLY A 33 14.80 8.05 0.60
N ASP A 34 15.26 6.81 0.49
CA ASP A 34 15.55 6.13 -0.79
C ASP A 34 14.34 5.32 -1.27
N LEU A 35 13.37 6.03 -1.84
CA LEU A 35 12.07 5.45 -2.19
C LEU A 35 12.16 4.39 -3.30
N LEU A 36 13.06 4.56 -4.27
CA LEU A 36 13.22 3.62 -5.38
C LEU A 36 13.79 2.29 -4.91
N ASN A 37 14.84 2.29 -4.09
CA ASN A 37 15.37 1.05 -3.54
C ASN A 37 14.37 0.39 -2.57
N GLY A 38 13.61 1.19 -1.81
CA GLY A 38 12.51 0.68 -1.00
C GLY A 38 11.43 -0.04 -1.83
N LEU A 39 11.09 0.47 -3.01
CA LEU A 39 10.15 -0.17 -3.94
C LEU A 39 10.71 -1.47 -4.49
N VAL A 40 11.99 -1.48 -4.89
CA VAL A 40 12.65 -2.73 -5.34
C VAL A 40 12.60 -3.76 -4.21
N GLU A 41 12.95 -3.38 -2.99
CA GLU A 41 12.94 -4.29 -1.84
C GLU A 41 11.55 -4.87 -1.58
N ILE A 42 10.49 -4.05 -1.50
CA ILE A 42 9.14 -4.54 -1.21
C ILE A 42 8.66 -5.52 -2.30
N PHE A 43 8.93 -5.24 -3.58
CA PHE A 43 8.55 -6.14 -4.67
C PHE A 43 9.34 -7.45 -4.64
N THR A 44 10.59 -7.46 -4.15
CA THR A 44 11.33 -8.71 -3.97
C THR A 44 10.82 -9.57 -2.83
N LYS A 45 10.14 -9.00 -1.83
CA LYS A 45 9.52 -9.72 -0.71
C LYS A 45 8.21 -10.39 -1.12
N ILE A 46 7.41 -9.74 -1.97
CA ILE A 46 6.12 -10.26 -2.42
C ILE A 46 6.30 -11.42 -3.43
N LYS A 47 5.67 -12.56 -3.16
CA LYS A 47 5.74 -13.78 -4.02
C LYS A 47 4.35 -14.25 -4.44
N PHE A 48 4.13 -14.44 -5.74
CA PHE A 48 2.87 -14.98 -6.28
C PHE A 48 3.11 -15.62 -7.66
N ASN A 49 2.26 -16.58 -8.03
CA ASN A 49 2.45 -17.42 -9.23
C ASN A 49 1.40 -17.18 -10.34
N ASP A 50 0.86 -15.96 -10.46
CA ASP A 50 -0.21 -15.64 -11.43
C ASP A 50 -0.29 -14.13 -11.71
N VAL A 51 -1.27 -13.67 -12.50
CA VAL A 51 -1.53 -12.25 -12.74
C VAL A 51 -2.10 -11.58 -11.48
N CYS A 52 -1.55 -10.42 -11.14
CA CYS A 52 -1.97 -9.62 -9.99
C CYS A 52 -2.52 -8.26 -10.44
N LYS A 53 -3.68 -7.87 -9.91
CA LYS A 53 -4.16 -6.47 -9.99
C LYS A 53 -3.53 -5.67 -8.87
N MET A 54 -2.99 -4.49 -9.17
CA MET A 54 -2.35 -3.64 -8.18
C MET A 54 -3.10 -2.33 -7.98
N TYR A 55 -3.17 -1.85 -6.73
CA TYR A 55 -3.66 -0.52 -6.38
C TYR A 55 -2.66 0.15 -5.43
N VAL A 56 -2.53 1.47 -5.54
CA VAL A 56 -1.52 2.25 -4.81
C VAL A 56 -2.20 3.42 -4.09
N THR A 57 -1.80 3.67 -2.84
CA THR A 57 -2.17 4.83 -2.02
C THR A 57 -0.92 5.39 -1.32
N GLY A 58 -1.08 6.44 -0.52
CA GLY A 58 -0.02 7.02 0.29
C GLY A 58 0.56 8.29 -0.32
N SER A 59 1.19 9.11 0.52
CA SER A 59 1.68 10.45 0.19
C SER A 59 2.74 10.48 -0.91
N ASN A 60 3.50 9.39 -1.06
CA ASN A 60 4.54 9.23 -2.06
C ASN A 60 4.11 8.34 -3.24
N SER A 61 2.83 8.00 -3.35
CA SER A 61 2.29 7.12 -4.41
C SER A 61 2.64 7.58 -5.82
N ARG A 62 2.74 8.90 -6.03
CA ARG A 62 3.01 9.52 -7.34
C ARG A 62 4.28 9.03 -8.04
N ILE A 63 5.23 8.46 -7.30
CA ILE A 63 6.42 7.83 -7.90
C ILE A 63 6.05 6.70 -8.90
N MET A 64 4.83 6.18 -8.84
CA MET A 64 4.33 5.14 -9.72
C MET A 64 3.55 5.67 -10.94
N GLU A 65 3.37 6.99 -11.09
CA GLU A 65 2.51 7.59 -12.14
C GLU A 65 2.98 7.26 -13.57
N ASP A 66 4.28 7.16 -13.80
CA ASP A 66 4.83 6.79 -15.11
C ASP A 66 4.59 5.30 -15.45
N MET A 67 4.33 4.46 -14.45
CA MET A 67 4.16 3.02 -14.61
C MET A 67 2.68 2.59 -14.59
N LEU A 68 1.81 3.40 -13.98
CA LEU A 68 0.42 3.03 -13.73
C LEU A 68 -0.54 4.12 -14.20
N PRO A 69 -1.62 3.76 -14.92
CA PRO A 69 -2.72 4.68 -15.16
C PRO A 69 -3.38 5.17 -13.86
N ASN A 70 -3.89 6.41 -13.87
CA ASN A 70 -4.53 7.05 -12.70
C ASN A 70 -5.62 6.21 -12.00
N LYS A 71 -6.31 5.31 -12.72
CA LYS A 71 -7.36 4.45 -12.15
C LYS A 71 -6.86 3.44 -11.09
N TYR A 72 -5.55 3.23 -10.99
CA TYR A 72 -4.94 2.33 -10.00
C TYR A 72 -4.55 3.06 -8.71
N PHE A 73 -4.68 4.39 -8.67
CA PHE A 73 -4.41 5.18 -7.48
C PHE A 73 -5.69 5.38 -6.68
N LEU A 74 -5.60 5.13 -5.38
CA LEU A 74 -6.65 5.37 -4.42
C LEU A 74 -6.25 6.54 -3.52
N GLY A 75 -7.23 7.31 -3.06
CA GLY A 75 -7.00 8.24 -1.97
C GLY A 75 -6.87 7.50 -0.64
N ASP A 76 -6.20 8.12 0.34
CA ASP A 76 -5.97 7.49 1.65
C ASP A 76 -7.28 7.18 2.39
N ILE A 77 -8.26 8.09 2.33
CA ILE A 77 -9.57 7.90 2.98
C ILE A 77 -10.30 6.64 2.47
N PRO A 78 -10.55 6.45 1.15
CA PRO A 78 -11.19 5.23 0.67
C PRO A 78 -10.36 3.97 0.92
N ALA A 79 -9.02 4.04 0.84
CA ALA A 79 -8.16 2.89 1.13
C ALA A 79 -8.29 2.45 2.61
N ILE A 80 -8.24 3.40 3.54
CA ILE A 80 -8.40 3.14 4.98
C ILE A 80 -9.82 2.65 5.30
N ALA A 81 -10.85 3.26 4.69
CA ALA A 81 -12.24 2.86 4.91
C ALA A 81 -12.51 1.42 4.47
N GLU A 82 -12.07 1.04 3.26
CA GLU A 82 -12.24 -0.33 2.76
C GLU A 82 -11.38 -1.33 3.53
N GLY A 83 -10.13 -1.00 3.85
CA GLY A 83 -9.27 -1.85 4.67
C GLY A 83 -9.83 -2.09 6.07
N THR A 84 -10.39 -1.04 6.69
CA THR A 84 -11.06 -1.15 8.00
C THR A 84 -12.30 -2.02 7.91
N LYS A 85 -13.16 -1.81 6.89
CA LYS A 85 -14.36 -2.62 6.70
C LYS A 85 -14.03 -4.10 6.51
N PHE A 86 -12.93 -4.40 5.82
CA PHE A 86 -12.43 -5.75 5.63
C PHE A 86 -11.95 -6.38 6.96
N LEU A 87 -11.13 -5.66 7.74
CA LEU A 87 -10.53 -6.19 8.97
C LEU A 87 -11.45 -6.15 10.20
N CYS A 88 -12.32 -5.15 10.28
CA CYS A 88 -13.21 -4.88 11.41
C CYS A 88 -14.53 -4.26 10.90
N PRO A 89 -15.45 -5.07 10.34
CA PRO A 89 -16.69 -4.57 9.72
C PRO A 89 -17.63 -3.85 10.68
N THR A 90 -17.45 -4.02 12.00
CA THR A 90 -18.25 -3.36 13.03
C THR A 90 -17.71 -2.00 13.45
N ALA A 91 -16.48 -1.63 13.05
CA ALA A 91 -15.87 -0.35 13.37
C ALA A 91 -16.74 0.82 12.90
N LYS A 92 -16.84 1.85 13.74
CA LYS A 92 -17.62 3.08 13.47
C LYS A 92 -16.76 4.33 13.32
N SER A 93 -15.49 4.23 13.68
CA SER A 93 -14.51 5.31 13.60
C SER A 93 -13.12 4.71 13.41
N VAL A 94 -12.25 5.44 12.71
CA VAL A 94 -10.84 5.08 12.51
C VAL A 94 -10.00 6.30 12.88
N ILE A 95 -8.91 6.09 13.60
CA ILE A 95 -7.89 7.09 13.87
C ILE A 95 -6.61 6.58 13.23
N GLU A 96 -6.14 7.26 12.19
CA GLU A 96 -4.87 6.96 11.52
C GLU A 96 -3.80 7.91 12.06
N ILE A 97 -2.67 7.34 12.50
CA ILE A 97 -1.54 8.06 13.06
C ILE A 97 -0.30 7.67 12.28
N GLY A 98 0.06 8.48 11.30
CA GLY A 98 1.25 8.31 10.47
C GLY A 98 2.47 9.06 11.00
N SER A 99 3.61 8.82 10.35
CA SER A 99 4.80 9.64 10.52
C SER A 99 4.57 11.03 9.94
N GLN A 100 4.85 12.10 10.68
CA GLN A 100 4.98 13.43 10.08
C GLN A 100 6.29 13.50 9.29
N SER A 101 6.24 14.05 8.08
CA SER A 101 7.45 14.61 7.49
C SER A 101 7.87 15.80 8.36
N ALA A 102 9.04 15.70 9.00
CA ALA A 102 9.66 16.88 9.59
C ALA A 102 9.97 17.82 8.42
N ARG A 103 9.17 18.88 8.25
CA ARG A 103 9.53 19.98 7.36
C ARG A 103 10.74 20.66 8.00
N SER A 104 11.93 20.42 7.45
CA SER A 104 13.10 21.28 7.66
C SER A 104 13.05 22.46 6.71
#